data_AF-A0A2N5XD11-F1
#
_entry.id   AF-A0A2N5XD11-F1
#
_cell.length_a   1.000
_cell.length_b   1.000
_cell.length_c   1.000
_cell.angle_alpha   90.00
_cell.angle_beta   90.00
_cell.angle_gamma   90.00
#
_symmetry.space_group_name_H-M   'P 1'
#
loop_
_entity.id
_entity.type
_entity.pdbx_description
1 polymer ?
#
loop_
_entity_poly.entity_id
_entity_poly.type
_entity_poly.pdbx_seq_one_letter_code
_entity_poly.pdbx_strand_id
1 'polypeptide(L)'
;MSRPLLSVGAVAGVLAAALAGALLTLALTGSDGPSVPGEDSADVGFARDMAIHHQQAVEMSFIVRDRTDDEDVRRFAYDVINTQANQRGMMLGWLDSWGVTIGSNTPPMQWMEHGRSGGSGGSGGQHGGQHGSAAPDGRDAPAG
;
A
#
# COMPACT_ATOMS: atom_id res chain seq x y z
N MET A 1 -11.28 48.73 41.52
CA MET A 1 -10.65 47.67 40.70
C MET A 1 -10.71 46.34 41.43
N SER A 2 -11.55 45.38 41.01
CA SER A 2 -11.47 43.99 41.50
C SER A 2 -12.47 43.07 40.77
N ARG A 3 -12.11 42.61 39.55
CA ARG A 3 -12.75 41.43 38.91
C ARG A 3 -11.80 40.52 38.09
N PRO A 4 -10.54 40.22 38.49
CA PRO A 4 -9.72 39.25 37.74
C PRO A 4 -9.91 37.80 38.21
N LEU A 5 -10.48 37.55 39.40
CA LEU A 5 -10.53 36.20 39.98
C LEU A 5 -11.70 35.34 39.46
N LEU A 6 -12.83 35.98 39.12
CA LEU A 6 -14.00 35.29 38.57
C LEU A 6 -13.77 34.79 37.14
N SER A 7 -12.92 35.46 36.36
CA SER A 7 -12.57 35.05 34.99
C SER A 7 -11.56 33.88 34.96
N VAL A 8 -10.58 33.87 35.87
CA VAL A 8 -9.61 32.77 35.96
C VAL A 8 -10.25 31.47 36.43
N GLY A 9 -11.15 31.53 37.43
CA GLY A 9 -11.89 30.36 37.90
C GLY A 9 -12.82 29.77 36.83
N ALA A 10 -13.47 30.61 36.03
CA ALA A 10 -14.31 30.16 34.93
C ALA A 10 -13.50 29.49 33.82
N VAL A 11 -12.34 30.04 33.44
CA VAL A 11 -11.46 29.45 32.43
C VAL A 11 -10.88 28.11 32.91
N ALA A 12 -10.43 28.02 34.16
CA ALA A 12 -9.93 26.77 34.74
C ALA A 12 -11.03 25.69 34.79
N GLY A 13 -12.27 26.07 35.13
CA GLY A 13 -13.42 25.16 35.13
C GLY A 13 -13.77 24.63 33.73
N VAL A 14 -13.77 25.50 32.72
CA VAL A 14 -14.01 25.10 31.32
C VAL A 14 -12.92 24.15 30.82
N LEU A 15 -11.64 24.43 31.13
CA LEU A 15 -10.53 23.56 30.75
C LEU A 15 -10.60 22.19 31.45
N ALA A 16 -10.94 22.15 32.74
CA ALA A 16 -11.11 20.90 33.47
C ALA A 16 -12.28 20.08 32.93
N ALA A 17 -13.41 20.71 32.61
CA ALA A 17 -14.56 20.04 32.00
C ALA A 17 -14.24 19.52 30.60
N ALA A 18 -13.52 20.27 29.78
CA ALA A 18 -13.06 19.83 28.47
C ALA A 18 -12.12 18.62 28.56
N LEU A 19 -11.17 18.64 29.50
CA LEU A 19 -10.24 17.54 29.73
C LEU A 19 -10.97 16.28 30.23
N ALA A 20 -11.89 16.44 31.19
CA ALA A 20 -12.71 15.34 31.69
C ALA A 20 -13.62 14.77 30.60
N GLY A 21 -14.21 15.62 29.75
CA GLY A 21 -14.98 15.21 28.59
C GLY A 21 -14.14 14.43 27.58
N ALA A 22 -12.93 14.88 27.27
CA ALA A 22 -12.01 14.19 26.36
C ALA A 22 -11.56 12.82 26.92
N LEU A 23 -11.21 12.76 28.21
CA LEU A 23 -10.84 11.51 28.88
C LEU A 23 -12.01 10.52 28.97
N LEU A 24 -13.21 11.02 29.26
CA LEU A 24 -14.42 10.20 29.27
C LEU A 24 -14.74 9.68 27.86
N THR A 25 -14.58 10.52 26.83
CA THR A 25 -14.79 10.11 25.44
C THR A 25 -13.80 9.00 25.08
N LEU A 26 -12.50 9.18 25.37
CA LEU A 26 -11.48 8.16 25.14
C LEU A 26 -11.76 6.83 25.89
N ALA A 27 -12.24 6.92 27.14
CA ALA A 27 -12.58 5.75 27.94
C ALA A 27 -13.83 5.01 27.41
N LEU A 28 -14.80 5.74 26.83
CA LEU A 28 -16.05 5.18 26.35
C LEU A 28 -15.98 4.69 24.91
N THR A 29 -15.14 5.29 24.06
CA THR A 29 -15.09 4.91 22.64
C THR A 29 -14.23 3.70 22.36
N GLY A 30 -13.33 3.32 23.29
CA GLY A 30 -12.30 2.32 23.00
C GLY A 30 -11.36 2.81 21.89
N SER A 31 -10.08 2.48 21.98
CA SER A 31 -9.15 2.71 20.89
C SER A 31 -9.09 1.46 20.03
N ASP A 32 -10.05 1.30 19.12
CA ASP A 32 -9.89 0.41 17.97
C ASP A 32 -8.86 1.07 17.05
N GLY A 33 -7.58 0.87 17.39
CA GLY A 33 -6.48 1.28 16.54
C GLY A 33 -6.59 0.61 15.16
N PRO A 34 -5.91 1.15 14.13
CA PRO A 34 -5.86 0.48 12.83
C PRO A 34 -5.45 -0.97 13.01
N SER A 35 -6.25 -1.91 12.50
CA SER A 35 -5.92 -3.33 12.54
C SER A 35 -4.63 -3.56 11.75
N VAL A 36 -3.67 -4.27 12.33
CA VAL A 36 -2.47 -4.73 11.62
C VAL A 36 -2.92 -5.66 10.48
N PRO A 37 -2.52 -5.42 9.22
CA PRO A 37 -2.87 -6.29 8.12
C PRO A 37 -2.37 -7.72 8.34
N GLY A 38 -3.20 -8.71 8.02
CA GLY A 38 -2.81 -10.11 8.07
C GLY A 38 -1.75 -10.47 7.02
N GLU A 39 -1.08 -11.61 7.21
CA GLU A 39 0.01 -12.08 6.34
C GLU A 39 -0.38 -12.23 4.86
N ASP A 40 -1.61 -12.68 4.60
CA ASP A 40 -2.17 -12.89 3.26
C ASP A 40 -2.94 -11.65 2.73
N SER A 41 -2.78 -10.50 3.38
CA SER A 41 -3.49 -9.28 2.99
C SER A 41 -2.91 -8.67 1.71
N ALA A 42 -3.76 -7.88 1.03
CA ALA A 42 -3.34 -7.09 -0.13
C ALA A 42 -2.20 -6.12 0.22
N ASP A 43 -2.24 -5.54 1.42
CA ASP A 43 -1.24 -4.57 1.88
C ASP A 43 0.14 -5.22 2.06
N VAL A 44 0.19 -6.40 2.69
CA VAL A 44 1.43 -7.16 2.88
C VAL A 44 1.98 -7.65 1.54
N GLY A 45 1.13 -8.20 0.68
CA GLY A 45 1.54 -8.65 -0.65
C GLY A 45 2.07 -7.52 -1.53
N PHE A 46 1.35 -6.39 -1.58
CA PHE A 46 1.78 -5.20 -2.31
C PHE A 46 3.12 -4.67 -1.80
N ALA A 47 3.28 -4.54 -0.48
CA ALA A 47 4.51 -4.01 0.10
C ALA A 47 5.74 -4.90 -0.18
N ARG A 48 5.58 -6.23 -0.10
CA ARG A 48 6.64 -7.19 -0.44
C ARG A 48 7.05 -7.07 -1.92
N ASP A 49 6.08 -7.17 -2.81
CA ASP A 49 6.33 -7.19 -4.25
C ASP A 49 6.87 -5.86 -4.75
N MET A 50 6.32 -4.74 -4.30
CA MET A 50 6.79 -3.41 -4.70
C MET A 50 8.14 -3.05 -4.10
N ALA A 51 8.50 -3.55 -2.90
CA ALA A 51 9.85 -3.38 -2.38
C ALA A 51 10.90 -4.09 -3.24
N ILE A 52 10.58 -5.27 -3.79
CA ILE A 52 11.44 -6.01 -4.72
C ILE A 52 11.49 -5.29 -6.08
N HIS A 53 10.35 -4.87 -6.62
CA HIS A 53 10.27 -4.15 -7.88
C HIS A 53 11.05 -2.83 -7.85
N HIS A 54 10.93 -2.04 -6.77
CA HIS A 54 11.71 -0.81 -6.60
C HIS A 54 13.21 -1.07 -6.47
N GLN A 55 13.63 -2.18 -5.85
CA GLN A 55 15.04 -2.55 -5.81
C GLN A 55 15.62 -2.70 -7.21
N GLN A 56 14.91 -3.40 -8.10
CA GLN A 56 15.31 -3.57 -9.50
C GLN A 56 15.40 -2.22 -10.23
N ALA A 57 14.42 -1.34 -10.04
CA ALA A 57 14.41 -0.02 -10.68
C ALA A 57 15.58 0.86 -10.22
N VAL A 58 15.90 0.84 -8.92
CA VAL A 58 17.06 1.54 -8.36
C VAL A 58 18.36 1.00 -8.96
N GLU A 59 18.51 -0.32 -9.05
CA GLU A 59 19.70 -0.95 -9.64
C GLU A 59 19.87 -0.58 -11.12
N MET A 60 18.80 -0.67 -11.92
CA MET A 60 18.82 -0.25 -13.33
C MET A 60 19.14 1.23 -13.49
N SER A 61 18.69 2.07 -12.56
CA SER A 61 18.96 3.51 -12.60
C SER A 61 20.42 3.82 -12.28
N PHE A 62 21.06 3.11 -11.35
CA PHE A 62 22.50 3.21 -11.15
C PHE A 62 23.27 2.77 -12.39
N ILE A 63 22.85 1.67 -13.01
CA ILE A 63 23.48 1.15 -14.23
C ILE A 63 23.43 2.18 -15.37
N VAL A 64 22.27 2.76 -15.67
CA VAL A 64 22.15 3.71 -16.80
C VAL A 64 22.91 5.01 -16.50
N ARG A 65 22.84 5.51 -15.26
CA ARG A 65 23.57 6.70 -14.82
C ARG A 65 25.08 6.54 -15.07
N ASP A 66 25.64 5.37 -14.77
CA ASP A 66 27.08 5.12 -14.89
C ASP A 66 27.52 4.77 -16.32
N ARG A 67 26.59 4.61 -17.27
CA ARG A 67 26.85 4.20 -18.66
C ARG A 67 26.51 5.24 -19.72
N THR A 68 25.88 6.35 -19.34
CA THR A 68 25.48 7.41 -20.28
C THR A 68 26.12 8.75 -19.90
N ASP A 69 26.43 9.55 -20.92
CA ASP A 69 26.87 10.95 -20.79
C ASP A 69 25.70 11.95 -21.00
N ASP A 70 24.50 11.46 -21.31
CA ASP A 70 23.30 12.30 -21.44
C ASP A 70 22.83 12.80 -20.07
N GLU A 71 22.93 14.12 -19.85
CA GLU A 71 22.60 14.75 -18.56
C GLU A 71 21.11 14.66 -18.19
N ASP A 72 20.20 14.67 -19.16
CA ASP A 72 18.76 14.55 -18.90
C ASP A 72 18.43 13.12 -18.43
N VAL A 73 19.03 12.11 -19.07
CA VAL A 73 18.90 10.71 -18.64
C VAL A 73 19.53 10.49 -17.27
N ARG A 74 20.70 11.07 -17.00
CA ARG A 74 21.34 10.98 -15.68
C ARG A 74 20.48 11.62 -14.59
N ARG A 75 19.91 12.79 -14.86
CA ARG A 75 19.00 13.48 -13.93
C ARG A 75 17.76 12.64 -13.64
N PHE A 76 17.13 12.10 -14.69
CA PHE A 76 15.99 11.20 -14.52
C PHE A 76 16.37 9.95 -13.68
N ALA A 77 17.54 9.35 -13.93
CA ALA A 77 18.01 8.22 -13.14
C ALA A 77 18.20 8.60 -11.65
N TYR A 78 18.72 9.78 -11.35
CA TYR A 78 18.82 10.27 -9.96
C TYR A 78 17.44 10.43 -9.30
N ASP A 79 16.44 10.94 -10.03
CA ASP A 79 15.08 11.10 -9.50
C ASP A 79 14.45 9.73 -9.18
N VAL A 80 14.65 8.75 -10.06
CA VAL A 80 14.20 7.36 -9.86
C VAL A 80 14.90 6.73 -8.66
N ILE A 81 16.23 6.84 -8.55
CA ILE A 81 17.01 6.31 -7.41
C ILE A 81 16.43 6.85 -6.10
N ASN A 82 16.30 8.17 -5.98
CA ASN A 82 15.87 8.79 -4.72
C ASN A 82 14.42 8.44 -4.38
N THR A 83 13.51 8.54 -5.35
CA THR A 83 12.08 8.32 -5.11
C THR A 83 11.79 6.85 -4.81
N GLN A 84 12.30 5.92 -5.63
CA GLN A 84 12.00 4.51 -5.46
C GLN A 84 12.76 3.88 -4.29
N ALA A 85 13.97 4.35 -3.95
CA ALA A 85 14.66 3.92 -2.73
C ALA A 85 13.91 4.37 -1.47
N ASN A 86 13.37 5.59 -1.45
CA ASN A 86 12.56 6.09 -0.33
C ASN A 86 11.26 5.29 -0.18
N GLN A 87 10.53 5.08 -1.28
CA GLN A 87 9.30 4.27 -1.29
C GLN A 87 9.55 2.83 -0.86
N ARG A 88 10.64 2.21 -1.32
CA ARG A 88 11.08 0.90 -0.84
C ARG A 88 11.32 0.92 0.67
N GLY A 89 12.02 1.93 1.19
CA GLY A 89 12.24 2.09 2.63
C GLY A 89 10.93 2.17 3.44
N MET A 90 9.94 2.91 2.94
CA MET A 90 8.62 2.99 3.59
C MET A 90 7.93 1.63 3.65
N MET A 91 7.88 0.89 2.53
CA MET A 91 7.23 -0.42 2.49
C MET A 91 7.93 -1.45 3.38
N LEU A 92 9.27 -1.44 3.42
CA LEU A 92 10.04 -2.26 4.35
C LEU A 92 9.74 -1.89 5.81
N GLY A 93 9.62 -0.60 6.10
CA GLY A 93 9.23 -0.11 7.43
C GLY A 93 7.81 -0.54 7.83
N TRP A 94 6.87 -0.58 6.89
CA TRP A 94 5.52 -1.10 7.14
C TRP A 94 5.55 -2.59 7.47
N LEU A 95 6.25 -3.40 6.66
CA LEU A 95 6.40 -4.84 6.89
C LEU A 95 7.01 -5.13 8.27
N ASP A 96 8.05 -4.38 8.65
CA ASP A 96 8.66 -4.46 9.98
C ASP A 96 7.67 -4.09 11.09
N SER A 97 6.93 -2.98 10.93
CA SER A 97 5.94 -2.54 11.91
C SER A 97 4.75 -3.50 12.08
N TRP A 98 4.42 -4.27 11.03
CA TRP A 98 3.38 -5.30 11.05
C TRP A 98 3.90 -6.66 11.51
N GLY A 99 5.22 -6.80 11.75
CA GLY A 99 5.84 -8.04 12.21
C GLY A 99 5.88 -9.15 11.16
N VAL A 100 5.83 -8.80 9.87
CA VAL A 100 5.85 -9.76 8.76
C VAL A 100 7.20 -9.73 8.03
N THR A 101 7.65 -10.89 7.55
CA THR A 101 8.91 -10.99 6.80
C THR A 101 8.80 -10.43 5.39
N ILE A 102 9.91 -9.97 4.82
CA ILE A 102 9.97 -9.53 3.40
C ILE A 102 9.74 -10.70 2.45
N GLY A 103 10.24 -11.89 2.80
CA GLY A 103 10.00 -13.10 2.01
C GLY A 103 8.55 -13.59 2.17
N SER A 104 8.03 -14.15 1.08
CA SER A 104 6.77 -14.90 1.06
C SER A 104 7.00 -16.30 0.47
N ASN A 105 6.15 -17.25 0.84
CA ASN A 105 6.09 -18.59 0.21
C ASN A 105 5.09 -18.63 -0.95
N THR A 106 4.63 -17.46 -1.38
CA THR A 106 3.58 -17.28 -2.39
C THR A 106 4.17 -16.68 -3.66
N PRO A 107 3.62 -16.99 -4.84
CA PRO A 107 4.05 -16.33 -6.07
C PRO A 107 3.89 -14.81 -6.00
N PRO A 108 4.75 -14.03 -6.66
CA PRO A 108 4.54 -12.59 -6.82
C PRO A 108 3.14 -12.32 -7.38
N MET A 109 2.54 -11.22 -6.97
CA MET A 109 1.24 -10.74 -7.42
C MET A 109 0.02 -11.58 -7.01
N GLN A 110 0.18 -12.66 -6.21
CA GLN A 110 -0.95 -13.47 -5.73
C GLN A 110 -1.98 -12.64 -4.92
N TRP A 111 -1.52 -11.58 -4.25
CA TRP A 111 -2.36 -10.66 -3.50
C TRP A 111 -3.42 -9.94 -4.37
N MET A 112 -3.20 -9.82 -5.68
CA MET A 112 -4.18 -9.24 -6.60
C MET A 112 -5.33 -10.20 -6.94
N GLU A 113 -5.16 -11.51 -6.77
CA GLU A 113 -6.22 -12.49 -7.03
C GLU A 113 -7.33 -12.40 -5.99
N HIS A 114 -6.95 -12.13 -4.74
CA HIS A 114 -7.84 -12.01 -3.58
C HIS A 114 -8.69 -10.73 -3.64
N GLY A 115 -8.27 -9.70 -4.38
CA GLY A 115 -9.04 -8.48 -4.61
C GLY A 115 -10.16 -8.61 -5.65
N ARG A 116 -10.12 -9.66 -6.50
CA ARG A 116 -11.13 -9.86 -7.57
C ARG A 116 -12.40 -10.58 -7.10
N SER A 117 -12.37 -11.23 -5.94
CA SER A 117 -13.52 -11.94 -5.36
C SER A 117 -14.44 -11.07 -4.48
N GLY A 118 -14.06 -9.82 -4.18
CA GLY A 118 -14.85 -8.88 -3.37
C GLY A 118 -15.99 -8.15 -4.09
N GLY A 119 -16.19 -8.41 -5.40
CA GLY A 119 -17.18 -7.74 -6.23
C GLY A 119 -18.26 -8.67 -6.77
N SER A 120 -19.06 -9.29 -5.90
CA SER A 120 -20.29 -9.97 -6.35
C SER A 120 -21.40 -9.83 -5.32
N GLY A 121 -22.08 -8.70 -5.39
CA GLY A 121 -23.35 -8.42 -4.73
C GLY A 121 -24.28 -7.74 -5.71
N GLY A 122 -24.87 -8.49 -6.64
CA GLY A 122 -25.80 -7.97 -7.63
C GLY A 122 -26.38 -9.07 -8.52
N SER A 123 -27.56 -9.55 -8.16
CA SER A 123 -28.32 -10.54 -8.92
C SER A 123 -28.71 -10.04 -10.32
N GLY A 124 -28.67 -10.92 -11.31
CA GLY A 124 -29.59 -10.87 -12.45
C GLY A 124 -28.94 -11.01 -13.82
N GLY A 125 -29.21 -12.12 -14.50
CA GLY A 125 -29.00 -12.23 -15.94
C GLY A 125 -28.60 -13.63 -16.42
N GLN A 126 -29.56 -14.55 -16.48
CA GLN A 126 -29.45 -15.71 -17.36
C GLN A 126 -29.39 -15.23 -18.81
N HIS A 127 -28.28 -15.49 -19.51
CA HIS A 127 -28.28 -15.57 -20.96
C HIS A 127 -27.37 -16.71 -21.39
N GLY A 128 -28.01 -17.80 -21.81
CA GLY A 128 -27.38 -18.84 -22.60
C GLY A 128 -27.02 -18.32 -23.98
N GLY A 129 -25.84 -18.71 -24.45
CA GLY A 129 -25.34 -18.42 -25.80
C GLY A 129 -24.40 -19.54 -26.23
N GLN A 130 -24.87 -20.27 -27.23
CA GLN A 130 -24.30 -21.49 -27.80
C GLN A 130 -23.09 -21.21 -28.72
N HIS A 131 -22.16 -22.17 -28.73
CA HIS A 131 -21.35 -22.66 -29.87
C HIS A 131 -20.58 -21.64 -30.75
N GLY A 132 -19.25 -21.77 -30.75
CA GLY A 132 -18.34 -21.14 -31.72
C GLY A 132 -17.01 -21.90 -31.86
N SER A 133 -17.05 -22.94 -32.70
CA SER A 133 -16.00 -23.58 -33.51
C SER A 133 -14.52 -23.47 -33.13
N ALA A 134 -13.93 -24.63 -32.83
CA ALA A 134 -12.51 -24.91 -32.88
C ALA A 134 -11.94 -24.71 -34.30
N ALA A 135 -10.78 -24.06 -34.39
CA ALA A 135 -9.92 -24.06 -35.58
C ALA A 135 -8.66 -24.88 -35.26
N PRO A 136 -8.21 -25.78 -36.15
CA PRO A 136 -7.02 -26.60 -35.92
C PRO A 136 -5.72 -25.80 -36.07
N ASP A 137 -4.79 -26.08 -35.16
CA ASP A 137 -3.40 -25.60 -35.16
C ASP A 137 -2.65 -26.14 -36.38
N GLY A 138 -1.95 -25.25 -37.08
CA GLY A 138 -1.33 -25.50 -38.39
C GLY A 138 0.16 -25.15 -38.37
N ARG A 139 0.93 -25.78 -37.49
CA ARG A 139 2.40 -25.62 -37.44
C ARG A 139 3.14 -26.95 -37.38
N ASP A 140 3.01 -27.70 -38.46
CA ASP A 140 4.01 -28.67 -38.90
C ASP A 140 4.53 -28.26 -40.29
N ALA A 141 5.71 -27.64 -40.34
CA ALA A 141 6.57 -27.68 -41.52
C ALA A 141 8.06 -27.46 -41.12
N PRO A 142 8.99 -28.30 -41.60
CA PRO A 142 10.36 -28.38 -41.11
C PRO A 142 11.37 -27.45 -41.81
N ALA A 143 12.55 -27.41 -41.20
CA ALA A 143 13.76 -26.66 -41.52
C ALA A 143 14.21 -26.64 -42.99
N GLY A 144 14.74 -25.49 -43.39
CA GLY A 144 15.63 -25.27 -44.52
C GLY A 144 16.76 -24.34 -44.10
#